data_AF-A0A958FUL3-F1
#
_entry.id   AF-A0A958FUL3-F1
#
_cell.length_a   1.000
_cell.length_b   1.000
_cell.length_c   1.000
_cell.angle_alpha   90.00
_cell.angle_beta   90.00
_cell.angle_gamma   90.00
#
_symmetry.space_group_name_H-M   'P 1'
#
loop_
_entity.id
_entity.type
_entity.pdbx_description
1 polymer ?
#
loop_
_entity_poly.entity_id
_entity_poly.type
_entity_poly.pdbx_seq_one_letter_code
_entity_poly.pdbx_strand_id
1 'polypeptide(L)'
;MGYLIIIIFSLLMSFFFSGTETAFVSLNKVRVELWRRQNERIAAIILPFLEKPEKFLYSTLIGNNIFNVAFATLATIYFNKFIDPEWT
;
A
#
# COMPACT_ATOMS: atom_id res chain seq x y z
N MET A 1 17.74 -17.06 2.85
CA MET A 1 17.40 -16.29 1.63
C MET A 1 15.90 -16.01 1.48
N GLY A 2 15.02 -17.01 1.64
CA GLY A 2 13.56 -16.81 1.47
C GLY A 2 12.94 -15.71 2.34
N TYR A 3 13.32 -15.61 3.62
CA TYR A 3 12.80 -14.58 4.53
C TYR A 3 13.08 -13.14 4.05
N LEU A 4 14.28 -12.87 3.52
CA LEU A 4 14.65 -11.56 2.99
C LEU A 4 13.78 -11.15 1.80
N ILE A 5 13.47 -12.09 0.91
CA ILE A 5 12.60 -11.84 -0.25
C ILE A 5 11.20 -11.43 0.21
N ILE A 6 10.65 -12.16 1.19
CA ILE A 6 9.30 -11.88 1.72
C ILE A 6 9.29 -10.55 2.47
N ILE A 7 10.33 -10.24 3.27
CA ILE A 7 10.48 -8.97 3.99
C ILE A 7 10.51 -7.79 3.01
N ILE A 8 11.34 -7.87 1.96
CA ILE A 8 11.43 -6.82 0.93
C ILE A 8 10.09 -6.67 0.20
N PHE A 9 9.44 -7.79 -0.14
CA PHE A 9 8.14 -7.78 -0.77
C PHE A 9 7.06 -7.11 0.10
N SER A 10 7.00 -7.44 1.40
CA SER A 10 6.07 -6.81 2.35
C SER A 10 6.33 -5.30 2.45
N LEU A 11 7.58 -4.87 2.46
CA LEU A 11 7.95 -3.46 2.48
C LEU A 11 7.47 -2.74 1.20
N LEU A 12 7.68 -3.35 0.02
CA LEU A 12 7.23 -2.80 -1.26
C LEU A 12 5.71 -2.67 -1.33
N MET A 13 4.96 -3.66 -0.81
CA MET A 13 3.50 -3.55 -0.78
C MET A 13 3.04 -2.46 0.20
N SER A 14 3.62 -2.37 1.39
CA SER A 14 3.32 -1.27 2.34
C SER A 14 3.56 0.10 1.69
N PHE A 15 4.70 0.28 1.00
CA PHE A 15 5.01 1.47 0.23
C PHE A 15 4.00 1.72 -0.90
N PHE A 16 3.60 0.69 -1.64
CA PHE A 16 2.61 0.81 -2.71
C PHE A 16 1.26 1.31 -2.19
N PHE A 17 0.75 0.74 -1.09
CA PHE A 17 -0.51 1.19 -0.50
C PHE A 17 -0.40 2.64 -0.01
N SER A 18 0.62 2.97 0.79
CA SER A 18 0.79 4.36 1.28
C SER A 18 1.03 5.38 0.16
N GLY A 19 1.77 5.01 -0.89
CA GLY A 19 1.99 5.86 -2.06
C GLY A 19 0.72 6.08 -2.87
N THR A 20 -0.10 5.04 -3.02
CA THR A 20 -1.41 5.11 -3.69
C THR A 20 -2.39 5.99 -2.92
N GLU A 21 -2.40 5.90 -1.58
CA GLU A 21 -3.18 6.80 -0.71
C GLU A 21 -2.81 8.26 -0.92
N THR A 22 -1.50 8.56 -0.86
CA THR A 22 -0.97 9.91 -1.03
C THR A 22 -1.31 10.46 -2.42
N ALA A 23 -1.13 9.65 -3.47
CA ALA A 23 -1.48 10.03 -4.84
C ALA A 23 -2.98 10.35 -4.96
N PHE A 24 -3.85 9.52 -4.37
CA PHE A 24 -5.29 9.72 -4.40
C PHE A 24 -5.73 10.98 -3.65
N VAL A 25 -5.18 11.23 -2.45
CA VAL A 25 -5.50 12.43 -1.66
C VAL A 25 -4.99 13.71 -2.34
N SER A 26 -3.86 13.65 -3.05
CA SER A 26 -3.31 14.78 -3.81
C SER A 26 -4.05 15.09 -5.11
N LEU A 27 -4.99 14.23 -5.53
CA LEU A 27 -5.64 14.32 -6.82
C LEU A 27 -6.66 15.46 -6.87
N ASN A 28 -6.59 16.28 -7.92
CA ASN A 28 -7.56 17.36 -8.14
C ASN A 28 -8.85 16.83 -8.79
N LYS A 29 -9.94 16.81 -8.03
CA LYS A 29 -11.28 16.38 -8.48
C LYS A 29 -11.78 17.14 -9.72
N VAL A 30 -11.50 18.44 -9.82
CA VAL A 30 -11.92 19.27 -10.96
C VAL A 30 -11.22 18.81 -12.25
N ARG A 31 -9.94 18.46 -12.17
CA ARG A 31 -9.17 17.96 -13.31
C ARG A 31 -9.69 16.60 -13.79
N VAL A 32 -10.11 15.74 -12.87
CA VAL A 32 -10.68 14.42 -13.20
C VAL A 32 -12.05 14.57 -13.87
N GLU A 33 -12.87 15.51 -13.42
CA GLU A 33 -14.16 15.81 -14.06
C GLU A 33 -13.96 16.38 -15.48
N LEU A 34 -12.89 17.13 -15.73
CA LEU A 34 -12.52 17.56 -17.08
C LEU A 34 -12.16 16.36 -17.97
N TRP A 35 -11.35 15.42 -17.47
CA TRP A 35 -11.01 14.19 -18.19
C TRP A 35 -12.24 13.32 -18.48
N ARG A 36 -13.24 13.31 -17.59
CA ARG A 36 -14.54 12.65 -17.82
C ARG A 36 -15.23 13.21 -19.06
N ARG A 37 -15.28 14.55 -19.17
CA ARG A 37 -15.89 15.24 -20.32
C ARG A 37 -15.14 15.01 -21.62
N GLN A 38 -13.82 14.84 -21.54
CA GLN A 38 -12.96 14.52 -22.68
C GLN A 38 -12.98 13.02 -23.05
N ASN A 39 -13.81 12.21 -22.37
CA ASN A 39 -13.94 10.77 -22.58
C ASN A 39 -12.63 10.00 -22.44
N GLU A 40 -11.76 10.48 -21.55
CA GLU A 40 -10.48 9.84 -21.22
C GLU A 40 -10.70 8.57 -20.39
N ARG A 41 -10.04 7.47 -20.79
CA ARG A 41 -10.19 6.16 -20.11
C ARG A 41 -9.77 6.22 -18.64
N ILE A 42 -8.78 7.07 -18.34
CA ILE A 42 -8.26 7.26 -16.98
C ILE A 42 -9.35 7.83 -16.05
N ALA A 43 -10.21 8.72 -16.56
CA ALA A 43 -11.30 9.29 -15.77
C ALA A 43 -12.29 8.21 -15.34
N ALA A 44 -12.65 7.29 -16.26
CA ALA A 44 -13.57 6.20 -16.00
C ALA A 44 -13.06 5.23 -14.91
N ILE A 45 -11.73 5.08 -14.80
CA ILE A 45 -11.11 4.26 -13.75
C ILE A 45 -11.13 4.97 -12.40
N ILE A 46 -10.79 6.27 -12.36
CA ILE A 46 -10.58 6.98 -11.08
C ILE A 46 -11.90 7.47 -10.45
N LEU A 47 -12.89 7.83 -11.27
CA LEU A 47 -14.19 8.35 -10.82
C LEU A 47 -14.90 7.49 -9.77
N PRO A 48 -15.05 6.17 -9.94
CA PRO A 48 -15.67 5.31 -8.95
C PRO A 48 -14.98 5.37 -7.57
N PHE A 49 -13.66 5.53 -7.55
CA PHE A 49 -12.89 5.67 -6.32
C PHE A 49 -13.10 7.05 -5.67
N LEU A 50 -13.23 8.11 -6.48
CA LEU A 50 -13.52 9.47 -6.00
C LEU A 50 -14.96 9.66 -5.50
N GLU A 51 -15.92 8.88 -5.99
CA GLU A 51 -17.31 8.87 -5.51
C GLU A 51 -17.43 8.26 -4.11
N LYS A 52 -16.58 7.27 -3.78
CA LYS A 52 -16.53 6.61 -2.47
C LYS A 52 -15.11 6.59 -1.91
N PRO A 53 -14.53 7.78 -1.61
CA PRO A 53 -13.13 7.89 -1.20
C PRO A 53 -12.87 7.14 0.12
N GLU A 54 -13.83 7.12 1.03
CA GLU A 54 -13.73 6.42 2.31
C GLU A 54 -13.41 4.92 2.12
N LYS A 55 -14.14 4.22 1.23
CA LYS A 55 -13.88 2.79 0.98
C LYS A 55 -12.47 2.55 0.43
N PHE A 56 -12.02 3.43 -0.46
CA PHE A 56 -10.69 3.33 -1.04
C PHE A 56 -9.59 3.58 0.01
N LEU A 57 -9.73 4.66 0.78
CA LEU A 57 -8.82 5.02 1.86
C LEU A 57 -8.77 3.92 2.93
N TYR A 58 -9.91 3.39 3.35
CA TYR A 58 -9.95 2.28 4.31
C TYR A 58 -9.24 1.03 3.77
N SER A 59 -9.48 0.65 2.53
CA SER A 59 -8.81 -0.52 1.94
C SER A 59 -7.29 -0.34 1.88
N THR A 60 -6.84 0.88 1.58
CA THR A 60 -5.42 1.22 1.46
C THR A 60 -4.74 1.25 2.82
N LEU A 61 -5.41 1.83 3.81
CA LEU A 61 -4.94 1.90 5.19
C LEU A 61 -4.86 0.49 5.83
N ILE A 62 -5.87 -0.35 5.60
CA ILE A 62 -5.87 -1.75 6.05
C ILE A 62 -4.74 -2.52 5.36
N GLY A 63 -4.60 -2.39 4.04
CA GLY A 63 -3.54 -3.04 3.27
C GLY A 63 -2.15 -2.68 3.79
N ASN A 64 -1.88 -1.38 3.95
CA ASN A 64 -0.62 -0.90 4.49
C ASN A 64 -0.33 -1.49 5.87
N ASN A 65 -1.32 -1.48 6.77
CA ASN A 65 -1.18 -2.04 8.12
C ASN A 65 -0.89 -3.54 8.11
N ILE A 66 -1.57 -4.33 7.27
CA ILE A 66 -1.32 -5.77 7.15
C ILE A 66 0.14 -6.03 6.74
N PHE A 67 0.61 -5.36 5.68
CA PHE A 67 1.97 -5.56 5.18
C PHE A 67 3.04 -5.04 6.13
N ASN A 68 2.77 -3.96 6.86
CA ASN A 68 3.67 -3.43 7.87
C ASN A 68 3.81 -4.38 9.08
N VAL A 69 2.69 -4.93 9.58
CA VAL A 69 2.72 -5.94 10.66
C VAL A 69 3.42 -7.22 10.20
N ALA A 70 3.17 -7.67 8.97
CA ALA A 70 3.87 -8.82 8.41
C ALA A 70 5.38 -8.56 8.32
N PHE A 71 5.78 -7.38 7.84
CA PHE A 71 7.18 -6.95 7.81
C PHE A 71 7.81 -6.96 9.20
N ALA A 72 7.18 -6.32 10.19
CA ALA A 72 7.70 -6.26 11.56
C ALA A 72 7.84 -7.67 12.19
N THR A 73 6.86 -8.54 11.97
CA THR A 73 6.86 -9.92 12.48
C THR A 73 7.98 -10.74 11.83
N LEU A 74 8.10 -10.69 10.51
CA LEU A 74 9.14 -11.41 9.77
C LEU A 74 10.54 -10.88 10.07
N ALA A 75 10.68 -9.56 10.20
CA ALA A 75 11.92 -8.92 10.62
C ALA A 75 12.33 -9.38 12.02
N THR A 76 11.39 -9.44 12.97
CA THR A 76 11.64 -9.95 14.33
C THR A 76 12.12 -11.41 14.30
N ILE A 77 11.45 -12.28 13.56
CA ILE A 77 11.86 -13.70 13.40
C ILE A 77 13.25 -13.80 12.76
N TYR A 78 13.53 -12.97 11.75
CA TYR A 78 14.82 -12.94 11.09
C TYR A 78 15.94 -12.46 12.03
N PHE A 79 15.67 -11.46 12.86
CA PHE A 79 16.63 -10.85 13.77
C PHE A 79 16.92 -11.74 14.98
N ASN A 80 15.93 -12.47 15.50
CA ASN A 80 16.13 -13.44 16.58
C ASN A 80 17.14 -14.54 16.20
N LYS A 81 17.19 -14.94 14.92
CA LYS A 81 18.22 -15.87 14.43
C LYS A 81 19.64 -15.29 14.47
N PHE A 82 19.79 -13.98 14.60
CA PHE A 82 21.08 -13.28 14.61
C PHE A 82 21.51 -12.87 16.02
N ILE A 83 20.56 -12.65 16.93
CA ILE A 83 20.82 -12.22 18.32
C ILE A 83 21.09 -13.40 19.27
N ASP A 84 20.52 -14.59 19.05
CA ASP A 84 20.75 -15.76 19.90
C ASP A 84 21.47 -16.89 19.13
N PRO A 85 22.81 -17.02 19.24
CA PRO A 85 23.52 -18.19 18.71
C PRO A 85 23.44 -19.45 19.60
N GLU A 86 22.88 -19.42 20.82
CA GLU A 86 23.26 -20.43 21.83
C GLU A 86 22.21 -21.05 22.79
N TRP A 87 20.89 -20.93 22.61
CA TRP A 87 19.92 -21.64 23.50
C TRP A 87 18.67 -22.24 22.85
N THR A 88 18.80 -22.99 21.74
CA THR A 88 17.89 -24.11 21.41
C THR A 88 18.64 -25.27 20.78
#